data_AF-A0A259LM10-F1
#
_entry.id   AF-A0A259LM10-F1
#
_cell.length_a   1.000
_cell.length_b   1.000
_cell.length_c   1.000
_cell.angle_alpha   90.00
_cell.angle_beta   90.00
_cell.angle_gamma   90.00
#
_symmetry.space_group_name_H-M   'P 1'
#
loop_
_entity.id
_entity.type
_entity.pdbx_description
1 polymer ?
#
loop_
_entity_poly.entity_id
_entity_poly.type
_entity_poly.pdbx_seq_one_letter_code
_entity_poly.pdbx_strand_id
1 'polypeptide(L)'
;MTVSPFESEAVDNSDAFETTGQMIWNGVRDVLRDKIAESEFNRWIEDLRLVADHEGEMIVAARDPLAFDRVTSQYLRVIEKLWAAADPAERTFKLICWRNAPADLRDLVDDPWAIEETPAPAEPQPPATSSGAGPAMTFDTLVTGPSNEIAVTLAKRIAAGLPAGTATTLIYGPPGTGKTHLMQALRHETARRDTGRRIVYLTAEEFMSAYLDGVKARDTSDLKKRLRAASILLIDDLHRIAGKPGTEAELYQNIREVTSNGGQVVLVGDSAPGEANGFGQRMRSEIKGATAVEVGPP
;
A
#
# COMPACT_ATOMS: atom_id res chain seq x y z
N MET A 1 48.11 -42.83 -10.73
CA MET A 1 48.10 -42.71 -9.26
C MET A 1 49.04 -41.57 -8.91
N THR A 2 48.66 -40.46 -8.30
CA THR A 2 47.40 -40.08 -7.66
C THR A 2 47.50 -38.58 -7.35
N VAL A 3 46.44 -37.83 -7.69
CA VAL A 3 45.91 -36.57 -7.14
C VAL A 3 46.83 -35.37 -6.81
N SER A 4 46.50 -34.25 -7.46
CA SER A 4 46.72 -32.85 -7.06
C SER A 4 46.24 -32.55 -5.64
N PRO A 5 46.90 -31.64 -4.90
CA PRO A 5 46.32 -31.03 -3.72
C PRO A 5 45.67 -29.68 -4.04
N PHE A 6 44.40 -29.61 -3.69
CA PHE A 6 43.66 -28.45 -3.16
C PHE A 6 43.61 -27.18 -4.03
N GLU A 7 42.54 -27.13 -4.82
CA GLU A 7 41.83 -25.91 -5.16
C GLU A 7 41.58 -25.08 -3.89
N SER A 8 41.95 -23.80 -3.97
CA SER A 8 41.60 -22.75 -3.04
C SER A 8 40.10 -22.48 -3.16
N GLU A 9 39.29 -23.15 -2.35
CA GLU A 9 37.94 -22.69 -2.02
C GLU A 9 38.07 -21.35 -1.29
N ALA A 10 37.82 -20.27 -2.01
CA ALA A 10 37.39 -19.01 -1.40
C ALA A 10 36.00 -19.29 -0.80
N VAL A 11 35.99 -19.78 0.44
CA VAL A 11 34.77 -19.86 1.24
C VAL A 11 34.31 -18.43 1.46
N ASP A 12 33.11 -18.18 0.94
CA ASP A 12 32.41 -16.92 0.90
C ASP A 12 32.28 -16.34 2.32
N ASN A 13 32.86 -15.17 2.53
CA ASN A 13 32.93 -14.51 3.83
C ASN A 13 31.62 -13.75 4.14
N SER A 14 30.61 -13.86 3.28
CA SER A 14 29.28 -13.22 3.38
C SER A 14 28.38 -13.87 4.43
N ASP A 15 28.40 -15.20 4.55
CA ASP A 15 27.52 -15.98 5.44
C ASP A 15 27.77 -15.75 6.94
N ALA A 16 29.02 -15.46 7.33
CA ALA A 16 29.41 -15.30 8.73
C ALA A 16 28.92 -13.98 9.36
N PHE A 17 28.83 -12.91 8.55
CA PHE A 17 28.34 -11.61 8.99
C PHE A 17 26.81 -11.57 9.05
N GLU A 18 26.14 -12.20 8.08
CA GLU A 18 24.68 -12.33 8.04
C GLU A 18 24.13 -13.08 9.27
N THR A 19 24.85 -14.13 9.70
CA THR A 19 24.53 -14.91 10.91
C THR A 19 24.67 -14.08 12.20
N THR A 20 25.65 -13.17 12.27
CA THR A 20 25.91 -12.35 13.47
C THR A 20 24.88 -11.23 13.63
N GLY A 21 24.52 -10.54 12.55
CA GLY A 21 23.49 -9.49 12.56
C GLY A 21 22.10 -10.04 12.92
N GLN A 22 21.75 -11.22 12.40
CA GLN A 22 20.49 -11.88 12.71
C GLN A 22 20.39 -12.34 14.17
N MET A 23 21.47 -12.82 14.77
CA MET A 23 21.50 -13.18 16.20
C MET A 23 21.27 -11.95 17.10
N ILE A 24 21.89 -10.81 16.79
CA ILE A 24 21.71 -9.57 17.53
C ILE A 24 20.26 -9.07 17.39
N TRP A 25 19.70 -9.13 16.16
CA TRP A 25 18.30 -8.76 15.92
C TRP A 25 17.33 -9.63 16.72
N ASN A 26 17.55 -10.93 16.79
CA ASN A 26 16.72 -11.83 17.60
C ASN A 26 16.79 -11.47 19.09
N GLY A 27 17.98 -11.15 19.62
CA GLY A 27 18.13 -10.68 21.00
C GLY A 27 17.39 -9.36 21.26
N VAL A 28 17.45 -8.40 20.32
CA VAL A 28 16.69 -7.14 20.41
C VAL A 28 15.18 -7.41 20.39
N ARG A 29 14.71 -8.34 19.55
CA ARG A 29 13.30 -8.75 19.48
C ARG A 29 12.82 -9.38 20.79
N ASP A 30 13.62 -10.23 21.42
CA ASP A 30 13.24 -10.87 22.68
C ASP A 30 13.11 -9.84 23.82
N VAL A 31 14.04 -8.89 23.90
CA VAL A 31 13.95 -7.79 24.87
C VAL A 31 12.75 -6.87 24.60
N LEU A 32 12.39 -6.65 23.33
CA LEU A 32 11.18 -5.89 22.99
C LEU A 32 9.91 -6.65 23.37
N ARG A 33 9.88 -7.97 23.16
CA ARG A 33 8.74 -8.83 23.53
C ARG A 33 8.42 -8.75 25.02
N ASP A 34 9.44 -8.68 25.87
CA ASP A 34 9.26 -8.56 27.33
C ASP A 34 8.88 -7.14 27.79
N LYS A 35 9.08 -6.12 26.95
CA LYS A 35 8.87 -4.70 27.29
C LYS A 35 7.57 -4.10 26.75
N ILE A 36 6.96 -4.69 25.73
CA ILE A 36 5.72 -4.20 25.14
C ILE A 36 4.62 -5.25 25.24
N ALA A 37 3.37 -4.82 25.09
CA ALA A 37 2.25 -5.76 25.09
C ALA A 37 2.38 -6.76 23.92
N GLU A 38 2.10 -8.04 24.17
CA GLU A 38 2.21 -9.12 23.19
C GLU A 38 1.42 -8.83 21.89
N SER A 39 0.25 -8.20 22.00
CA SER A 39 -0.55 -7.77 20.85
C SER A 39 0.08 -6.65 20.02
N GLU A 40 0.86 -5.75 20.64
CA GLU A 40 1.62 -4.73 19.92
C GLU A 40 2.90 -5.31 19.30
N PHE A 41 3.54 -6.27 19.99
CA PHE A 41 4.70 -6.99 19.46
C PHE A 41 4.33 -7.77 18.20
N ASN A 42 3.32 -8.63 18.27
CA ASN A 42 2.89 -9.46 17.14
C ASN A 42 2.42 -8.60 15.95
N ARG A 43 1.84 -7.44 16.23
CA ARG A 43 1.31 -6.57 15.18
C ARG A 43 2.35 -5.71 14.49
N TRP A 44 3.38 -5.24 15.20
CA TRP A 44 4.26 -4.18 14.69
C TRP A 44 5.74 -4.58 14.62
N ILE A 45 6.17 -5.54 15.43
CA ILE A 45 7.59 -5.88 15.62
C ILE A 45 7.90 -7.30 15.12
N GLU A 46 6.96 -8.24 15.27
CA GLU A 46 7.15 -9.64 14.90
C GLU A 46 7.43 -9.82 13.40
N ASP A 47 6.72 -9.06 12.57
CA ASP A 47 6.82 -9.12 11.11
C ASP A 47 8.03 -8.35 10.56
N LEU A 48 8.86 -7.72 11.39
CA LEU A 48 10.08 -7.03 10.94
C LEU A 48 11.20 -8.02 10.61
N ARG A 49 11.73 -7.96 9.39
CA ARG A 49 12.81 -8.84 8.92
C ARG A 49 14.12 -8.08 8.75
N LEU A 50 15.22 -8.72 9.12
CA LEU A 50 16.55 -8.26 8.73
C LEU A 50 16.68 -8.48 7.21
N VAL A 51 17.18 -7.48 6.50
CA VAL A 51 17.20 -7.48 5.03
C VAL A 51 18.62 -7.33 4.50
N ALA A 52 19.47 -6.55 5.16
CA ALA A 52 20.87 -6.45 4.76
C ALA A 52 21.76 -6.03 5.93
N ASP A 53 23.01 -6.48 5.89
CA ASP A 53 24.14 -5.94 6.63
C ASP A 53 25.15 -5.45 5.59
N HIS A 54 25.22 -4.14 5.38
CA HIS A 54 26.04 -3.56 4.32
C HIS A 54 26.72 -2.27 4.81
N GLU A 55 28.03 -2.16 4.60
CA GLU A 55 28.84 -0.97 4.93
C GLU A 55 28.70 -0.45 6.38
N GLY A 56 28.42 -1.34 7.34
CA GLY A 56 28.22 -0.96 8.73
C GLY A 56 26.82 -0.41 9.04
N GLU A 57 25.89 -0.51 8.10
CA GLU A 57 24.46 -0.27 8.31
C GLU A 57 23.71 -1.61 8.39
N MET A 58 22.89 -1.74 9.43
CA MET A 58 22.01 -2.88 9.66
C MET A 58 20.59 -2.50 9.26
N ILE A 59 20.13 -3.09 8.17
CA ILE A 59 18.86 -2.74 7.54
C ILE A 59 17.80 -3.75 7.95
N VAL A 60 16.78 -3.26 8.65
CA VAL A 60 15.57 -4.01 8.98
C VAL A 60 14.40 -3.43 8.20
N ALA A 61 13.61 -4.28 7.57
CA ALA A 61 12.45 -3.86 6.81
C ALA A 61 11.14 -4.17 7.52
N ALA A 62 10.24 -3.19 7.47
CA ALA A 62 8.83 -3.36 7.74
C ALA A 62 8.10 -3.78 6.46
N ARG A 63 7.18 -4.73 6.60
CA ARG A 63 6.40 -5.30 5.50
C ARG A 63 5.57 -4.26 4.76
N ASP A 64 4.98 -3.32 5.49
CA ASP A 64 4.10 -2.29 4.95
C ASP A 64 4.33 -0.90 5.59
N PRO A 65 3.81 0.18 4.97
CA PRO A 65 4.01 1.54 5.46
C PRO A 65 3.40 1.81 6.85
N LEU A 66 2.33 1.10 7.24
CA LEU A 66 1.68 1.29 8.53
C LEU A 66 2.57 0.75 9.65
N ALA A 67 3.14 -0.44 9.44
CA ALA A 67 4.14 -1.00 10.34
C ALA A 67 5.38 -0.09 10.40
N PHE A 68 5.86 0.41 9.25
CA PHE A 68 6.98 1.35 9.20
C PHE A 68 6.73 2.62 10.03
N ASP A 69 5.60 3.30 9.82
CA ASP A 69 5.27 4.55 10.53
C ASP A 69 5.11 4.33 12.03
N ARG A 70 4.47 3.22 12.42
CA ARG A 70 4.25 2.88 13.83
C ARG A 70 5.57 2.58 14.53
N VAL A 71 6.43 1.78 13.91
CA VAL A 71 7.74 1.42 14.44
C VAL A 71 8.65 2.65 14.50
N THR A 72 8.69 3.46 13.45
CA THR A 72 9.44 4.73 13.41
C THR A 72 9.02 5.68 14.54
N SER A 73 7.72 5.82 14.77
CA SER A 73 7.19 6.81 15.70
C SER A 73 7.30 6.39 17.18
N GLN A 74 7.12 5.10 17.47
CA GLN A 74 6.99 4.64 18.86
C GLN A 74 8.13 3.75 19.35
N TYR A 75 8.72 2.95 18.47
CA TYR A 75 9.64 1.89 18.89
C TYR A 75 11.06 2.12 18.39
N LEU A 76 11.29 2.96 17.37
CA LEU A 76 12.60 3.16 16.74
C LEU A 76 13.69 3.57 17.74
N ARG A 77 13.43 4.57 18.60
CA ARG A 77 14.39 4.99 19.62
C ARG A 77 14.75 3.89 20.61
N VAL A 78 13.79 3.01 20.92
CA VAL A 78 14.00 1.89 21.83
C VAL A 78 14.81 0.81 21.11
N ILE A 79 14.47 0.52 19.85
CA ILE A 79 15.17 -0.43 18.98
C ILE A 79 16.63 0.00 18.78
N GLU A 80 16.88 1.26 18.40
CA GLU A 80 18.23 1.82 18.22
C GLU A 80 19.07 1.70 19.49
N LYS A 81 18.48 1.99 20.66
CA LYS A 81 19.17 1.89 21.94
C LYS A 81 19.49 0.45 22.32
N LEU A 82 18.57 -0.48 22.07
CA LEU A 82 18.79 -1.91 22.32
C LEU A 82 19.83 -2.48 21.35
N TRP A 83 19.78 -2.05 20.09
CA TRP A 83 20.75 -2.42 19.07
C TRP A 83 22.16 -1.94 19.44
N ALA A 84 22.32 -0.65 19.76
CA ALA A 84 23.62 -0.08 20.14
C ALA A 84 24.22 -0.72 21.40
N ALA A 85 23.39 -1.26 22.30
CA ALA A 85 23.87 -1.98 23.48
C ALA A 85 24.23 -3.45 23.18
N ALA A 86 23.68 -4.03 22.12
CA ALA A 86 23.83 -5.43 21.76
C ALA A 86 24.87 -5.66 20.65
N ASP A 87 25.17 -4.66 19.83
CA ASP A 87 26.12 -4.77 18.73
C ASP A 87 27.54 -4.28 19.11
N PRO A 88 28.52 -5.19 19.30
CA PRO A 88 29.90 -4.82 19.60
C PRO A 88 30.63 -4.18 18.40
N ALA A 89 30.06 -4.23 17.19
CA ALA A 89 30.62 -3.62 15.98
C ALA A 89 30.15 -2.17 15.73
N GLU A 90 29.31 -1.60 16.62
CA GLU A 90 28.77 -0.24 16.52
C GLU A 90 28.05 0.08 15.19
N ARG A 91 27.43 -0.92 14.54
CA ARG A 91 26.70 -0.72 13.29
C ARG A 91 25.44 0.13 13.50
N THR A 92 25.10 0.96 12.52
CA THR A 92 23.92 1.83 12.59
C THR A 92 22.66 1.07 12.22
N PHE A 93 21.63 1.18 13.06
CA PHE A 93 20.33 0.58 12.77
C PHE A 93 19.54 1.46 11.80
N LYS A 94 18.99 0.87 10.73
CA LYS A 94 18.18 1.56 9.74
C LYS A 94 16.90 0.78 9.46
N LEU A 95 15.77 1.43 9.69
CA LEU A 95 14.47 0.89 9.34
C LEU A 95 14.09 1.33 7.91
N ILE A 96 13.61 0.41 7.09
CA ILE A 96 13.03 0.72 5.77
C ILE A 96 11.63 0.12 5.63
N CYS A 97 10.84 0.61 4.69
CA CYS A 97 9.59 -0.02 4.28
C CYS A 97 9.86 -0.88 3.03
N TRP A 98 9.72 -2.20 3.13
CA TRP A 98 9.98 -3.13 2.02
C TRP A 98 9.12 -2.79 0.79
N ARG A 99 7.87 -2.39 1.00
CA ARG A 99 6.94 -1.99 -0.08
C ARG A 99 7.29 -0.67 -0.77
N ASN A 100 8.17 0.13 -0.17
CA ASN A 100 8.70 1.36 -0.75
C ASN A 100 10.22 1.30 -1.00
N ALA A 101 10.84 0.12 -0.86
CA ALA A 101 12.27 -0.05 -1.11
C ALA A 101 12.58 0.22 -2.59
N PRO A 102 13.66 0.97 -2.90
CA PRO A 102 14.08 1.22 -4.27
C PRO A 102 14.32 -0.10 -5.02
N ALA A 103 14.02 -0.13 -6.33
CA ALA A 103 14.15 -1.33 -7.16
C ALA A 103 15.56 -1.94 -7.05
N ASP A 104 16.59 -1.10 -7.05
CA ASP A 104 17.99 -1.50 -6.87
C ASP A 104 18.25 -2.29 -5.57
N LEU A 105 17.50 -2.04 -4.50
CA LEU A 105 17.63 -2.75 -3.21
C LEU A 105 16.79 -4.04 -3.17
N ARG A 106 15.71 -4.10 -3.95
CA ARG A 106 14.93 -5.33 -4.18
C ARG A 106 15.59 -6.29 -5.16
N ASP A 107 16.41 -5.76 -6.06
CA ASP A 107 17.17 -6.53 -7.04
C ASP A 107 18.48 -7.08 -6.41
N LEU A 108 18.97 -6.46 -5.32
CA LEU A 108 20.15 -6.90 -4.56
C LEU A 108 19.84 -7.90 -3.43
N VAL A 109 18.63 -7.86 -2.89
CA VAL A 109 18.20 -8.71 -1.77
C VAL A 109 16.93 -9.44 -2.17
N ASP A 110 16.99 -10.76 -2.24
CA ASP A 110 15.81 -11.60 -2.48
C ASP A 110 14.72 -11.26 -1.44
N ASP A 111 13.45 -11.25 -1.87
CA ASP A 111 12.36 -10.84 -0.98
C ASP A 111 12.37 -11.71 0.29
N PRO A 112 12.63 -11.11 1.47
CA PRO A 112 12.80 -11.87 2.69
C PRO A 112 11.49 -12.51 3.15
N TRP A 113 10.34 -12.22 2.52
CA TRP A 113 9.06 -12.90 2.67
C TRP A 113 8.72 -13.85 1.51
N ALA A 114 9.57 -14.03 0.50
CA ALA A 114 9.34 -14.96 -0.62
C ALA A 114 9.54 -16.44 -0.24
N ILE A 115 10.24 -16.75 0.85
CA ILE A 115 10.53 -18.12 1.26
C ILE A 115 9.43 -18.66 2.18
N GLU A 116 8.26 -18.92 1.62
CA GLU A 116 7.37 -19.99 2.12
C GLU A 116 6.61 -20.72 0.99
N GLU A 117 7.14 -20.70 -0.24
CA GLU A 117 6.71 -21.64 -1.29
C GLU A 117 7.95 -22.37 -1.84
N THR A 118 8.20 -23.56 -1.31
CA THR A 118 9.20 -24.47 -1.88
C THR A 118 8.65 -25.03 -3.20
N PRO A 119 9.43 -25.04 -4.31
CA PRO A 119 8.93 -25.46 -5.61
C PRO A 119 8.89 -27.00 -5.70
N ALA A 120 7.70 -27.57 -5.94
CA ALA A 120 7.51 -28.96 -6.35
C ALA A 120 7.27 -29.04 -7.88
N PRO A 121 7.60 -30.17 -8.53
CA PRO A 121 7.86 -30.25 -9.97
C PRO A 121 6.62 -29.99 -10.84
N ALA A 122 6.86 -29.42 -12.01
CA ALA A 122 5.87 -29.07 -13.02
C ALA A 122 4.97 -30.24 -13.43
N GLU A 123 3.67 -30.12 -13.13
CA GLU A 123 2.58 -30.84 -13.78
C GLU A 123 1.51 -29.85 -14.28
N PRO A 124 0.71 -30.24 -15.30
CA PRO A 124 0.11 -29.32 -16.27
C PRO A 124 -1.00 -28.46 -15.67
N GLN A 125 -0.97 -27.16 -15.98
CA GLN A 125 -1.96 -26.16 -15.55
C GLN A 125 -3.43 -26.58 -15.80
N PRO A 126 -4.28 -26.53 -14.75
CA PRO A 126 -5.68 -26.20 -14.86
C PRO A 126 -5.92 -24.72 -14.48
N PRO A 127 -7.04 -24.12 -14.89
CA PRO A 127 -7.18 -22.67 -15.00
C PRO A 127 -7.26 -21.96 -13.65
N ALA A 128 -6.71 -20.75 -13.64
CA ALA A 128 -6.61 -19.83 -12.51
C ALA A 128 -7.88 -19.77 -11.65
N THR A 129 -7.76 -20.18 -10.39
CA THR A 129 -8.54 -19.62 -9.29
C THR A 129 -7.63 -19.39 -8.08
N SER A 130 -7.72 -18.17 -7.57
CA SER A 130 -7.01 -17.57 -6.44
C SER A 130 -7.10 -18.36 -5.13
N SER A 131 -6.08 -18.26 -4.25
CA SER A 131 -6.14 -17.46 -3.00
C SER A 131 -5.00 -17.82 -2.02
N GLY A 132 -3.99 -16.96 -1.91
CA GLY A 132 -2.98 -16.97 -0.83
C GLY A 132 -3.02 -15.71 0.06
N ALA A 133 -4.12 -14.96 0.05
CA ALA A 133 -4.31 -13.77 0.87
C ALA A 133 -5.61 -13.93 1.66
N GLY A 134 -5.71 -13.27 2.83
CA GLY A 134 -6.96 -13.19 3.60
C GLY A 134 -8.18 -12.89 2.72
N PRO A 135 -9.40 -13.19 3.19
CA PRO A 135 -10.60 -13.21 2.34
C PRO A 135 -10.65 -11.98 1.45
N ALA A 136 -10.64 -12.21 0.13
CA ALA A 136 -10.56 -11.15 -0.84
C ALA A 136 -11.69 -10.13 -0.59
N MET A 137 -11.36 -8.84 -0.57
CA MET A 137 -12.35 -7.76 -0.43
C MET A 137 -13.15 -7.66 -1.73
N THR A 138 -14.18 -8.48 -1.86
CA THR A 138 -15.09 -8.58 -3.00
C THR A 138 -16.50 -8.17 -2.60
N PHE A 139 -17.40 -8.04 -3.56
CA PHE A 139 -18.82 -7.82 -3.25
C PHE A 139 -19.44 -9.02 -2.52
N ASP A 140 -18.89 -10.22 -2.70
CA ASP A 140 -19.40 -11.46 -2.09
C ASP A 140 -19.06 -11.54 -0.60
N THR A 141 -17.94 -10.93 -0.18
CA THR A 141 -17.47 -10.88 1.21
C THR A 141 -17.89 -9.61 1.95
N LEU A 142 -18.50 -8.65 1.25
CA LEU A 142 -19.00 -7.42 1.84
C LEU A 142 -20.39 -7.66 2.46
N VAL A 143 -20.54 -7.39 3.76
CA VAL A 143 -21.86 -7.46 4.42
C VAL A 143 -22.74 -6.32 3.89
N THR A 144 -23.80 -6.67 3.17
CA THR A 144 -24.76 -5.71 2.60
C THR A 144 -25.98 -5.55 3.49
N GLY A 145 -26.38 -4.31 3.75
CA GLY A 145 -27.58 -3.95 4.49
C GLY A 145 -28.15 -2.61 4.02
N PRO A 146 -29.27 -2.15 4.61
CA PRO A 146 -29.93 -0.90 4.20
C PRO A 146 -29.00 0.33 4.23
N SER A 147 -27.99 0.32 5.10
CA SER A 147 -27.02 1.40 5.28
C SER A 147 -25.95 1.49 4.18
N ASN A 148 -25.78 0.47 3.33
CA ASN A 148 -24.78 0.45 2.27
C ASN A 148 -25.28 -0.10 0.92
N GLU A 149 -26.53 -0.56 0.83
CA GLU A 149 -27.13 -1.18 -0.36
C GLU A 149 -27.07 -0.28 -1.60
N ILE A 150 -27.34 1.02 -1.45
CA ILE A 150 -27.28 1.99 -2.55
C ILE A 150 -25.84 2.12 -3.06
N ALA A 151 -24.87 2.19 -2.15
CA ALA A 151 -23.46 2.33 -2.50
C ALA A 151 -22.94 1.06 -3.21
N VAL A 152 -23.34 -0.12 -2.74
CA VAL A 152 -23.03 -1.42 -3.37
C VAL A 152 -23.63 -1.52 -4.77
N THR A 153 -24.90 -1.15 -4.92
CA THR A 153 -25.60 -1.16 -6.21
C THR A 153 -24.93 -0.22 -7.20
N LEU A 154 -24.60 1.00 -6.76
CA LEU A 154 -23.90 1.98 -7.58
C LEU A 154 -22.51 1.48 -8.00
N ALA A 155 -21.77 0.90 -7.06
CA ALA A 155 -20.45 0.36 -7.32
C ALA A 155 -20.49 -0.81 -8.34
N LYS A 156 -21.47 -1.71 -8.23
CA LYS A 156 -21.69 -2.79 -9.21
C LYS A 156 -22.01 -2.25 -10.61
N ARG A 157 -22.80 -1.17 -10.71
CA ARG A 157 -23.11 -0.48 -11.99
C ARG A 157 -21.87 0.13 -12.61
N ILE A 158 -21.06 0.84 -11.82
CA ILE A 158 -19.79 1.43 -12.27
C ILE A 158 -18.87 0.34 -12.81
N ALA A 159 -18.71 -0.77 -12.06
CA ALA A 159 -17.90 -1.90 -12.51
C ALA A 159 -18.44 -2.56 -13.79
N ALA A 160 -19.75 -2.49 -14.04
CA ALA A 160 -20.39 -3.03 -15.26
C ALA A 160 -20.32 -2.06 -16.46
N GLY A 161 -19.80 -0.84 -16.28
CA GLY A 161 -19.78 0.18 -17.33
C GLY A 161 -21.14 0.82 -17.59
N LEU A 162 -22.07 0.67 -16.67
CA LEU A 162 -23.39 1.25 -16.75
C LEU A 162 -23.39 2.68 -16.18
N PRO A 163 -24.29 3.57 -16.65
CA PRO A 163 -24.43 4.91 -16.10
C PRO A 163 -24.68 4.88 -14.59
N ALA A 164 -23.89 5.66 -13.85
CA ALA A 164 -23.90 5.77 -12.39
C ALA A 164 -24.43 7.14 -11.92
N GLY A 165 -25.23 7.80 -12.75
CA GLY A 165 -25.62 9.20 -12.57
C GLY A 165 -24.61 10.11 -13.26
N THR A 166 -23.86 10.88 -12.48
CA THR A 166 -22.79 11.74 -12.99
C THR A 166 -21.48 10.97 -13.14
N ALA A 167 -20.54 11.54 -13.89
CA ALA A 167 -19.21 10.94 -14.10
C ALA A 167 -18.36 10.92 -12.82
N THR A 168 -18.70 11.74 -11.83
CA THR A 168 -18.04 11.80 -10.52
C THR A 168 -19.00 11.29 -9.45
N THR A 169 -18.59 10.27 -8.70
CA THR A 169 -19.33 9.71 -7.57
C THR A 169 -18.59 9.99 -6.28
N LEU A 170 -19.30 10.43 -5.23
CA LEU A 170 -18.78 10.53 -3.88
C LEU A 170 -19.43 9.44 -3.01
N ILE A 171 -18.61 8.63 -2.38
CA ILE A 171 -19.02 7.69 -1.33
C ILE A 171 -18.51 8.26 -0.01
N TYR A 172 -19.39 8.52 0.93
CA TYR A 172 -19.01 9.11 2.22
C TYR A 172 -19.64 8.40 3.41
N GLY A 173 -19.03 8.55 4.58
CA GLY A 173 -19.56 8.01 5.83
C GLY A 173 -18.47 7.88 6.88
N PRO A 174 -18.79 7.48 8.12
CA PRO A 174 -17.81 7.34 9.19
C PRO A 174 -16.66 6.35 8.88
N PRO A 175 -15.53 6.41 9.60
CA PRO A 175 -14.52 5.37 9.55
C PRO A 175 -15.11 4.00 9.93
N GLY A 176 -14.60 2.92 9.32
CA GLY A 176 -15.04 1.56 9.65
C GLY A 176 -16.36 1.11 9.01
N THR A 177 -17.01 1.92 8.16
CA THR A 177 -18.26 1.52 7.48
C THR A 177 -18.05 0.68 6.21
N GLY A 178 -16.82 0.24 5.94
CA GLY A 178 -16.52 -0.62 4.80
C GLY A 178 -16.27 0.10 3.47
N LYS A 179 -16.04 1.43 3.48
CA LYS A 179 -15.77 2.21 2.26
C LYS A 179 -14.59 1.67 1.45
N THR A 180 -13.46 1.36 2.09
CA THR A 180 -12.30 0.77 1.43
C THR A 180 -12.59 -0.64 0.89
N HIS A 181 -13.34 -1.47 1.62
CA HIS A 181 -13.78 -2.79 1.12
C HIS A 181 -14.63 -2.62 -0.14
N LEU A 182 -15.60 -1.70 -0.12
CA LEU A 182 -16.44 -1.40 -1.28
C LEU A 182 -15.62 -0.98 -2.52
N MET A 183 -14.60 -0.15 -2.32
CA MET A 183 -13.69 0.28 -3.39
C MET A 183 -12.86 -0.89 -3.96
N GLN A 184 -12.33 -1.74 -3.08
CA GLN A 184 -11.60 -2.94 -3.50
C GLN A 184 -12.53 -3.93 -4.21
N ALA A 185 -13.76 -4.07 -3.75
CA ALA A 185 -14.78 -4.90 -4.37
C ALA A 185 -15.13 -4.42 -5.79
N LEU A 186 -15.30 -3.11 -5.97
CA LEU A 186 -15.50 -2.50 -7.28
C LEU A 186 -14.31 -2.74 -8.22
N ARG A 187 -13.08 -2.59 -7.71
CA ARG A 187 -11.86 -2.84 -8.48
C ARG A 187 -11.79 -4.30 -8.93
N HIS A 188 -12.02 -5.20 -8.00
CA HIS A 188 -11.98 -6.64 -8.25
C HIS A 188 -13.05 -7.08 -9.26
N GLU A 189 -14.27 -6.56 -9.12
CA GLU A 189 -15.37 -6.89 -10.03
C GLU A 189 -15.13 -6.33 -11.44
N THR A 190 -14.54 -5.13 -11.55
CA THR A 190 -14.17 -4.55 -12.85
C THR A 190 -13.12 -5.42 -13.55
N ALA A 191 -12.13 -5.91 -12.80
CA ALA A 191 -11.10 -6.82 -13.31
C ALA A 191 -11.67 -8.19 -13.70
N ARG A 192 -12.54 -8.77 -12.87
CA ARG A 192 -13.22 -10.05 -13.14
C ARG A 192 -14.03 -10.05 -14.44
N ARG A 193 -14.60 -8.91 -14.81
CA ARG A 193 -15.43 -8.79 -16.03
C ARG A 193 -14.64 -8.67 -17.33
N ASP A 194 -13.32 -8.52 -17.24
CA ASP A 194 -12.40 -8.42 -18.39
C ASP A 194 -12.90 -7.51 -19.53
N THR A 195 -13.32 -6.30 -19.16
CA THR A 195 -13.90 -5.33 -20.12
C THR A 195 -12.85 -4.51 -20.87
N GLY A 196 -11.55 -4.79 -20.67
CA GLY A 196 -10.44 -3.93 -21.12
C GLY A 196 -10.36 -2.57 -20.43
N ARG A 197 -11.24 -2.30 -19.46
CA ARG A 197 -11.31 -1.04 -18.71
C ARG A 197 -10.18 -0.96 -17.69
N ARG A 198 -9.32 0.05 -17.85
CA ARG A 198 -8.26 0.31 -16.88
C ARG A 198 -8.81 1.03 -15.66
N ILE A 199 -8.50 0.49 -14.49
CA ILE A 199 -8.82 1.09 -13.20
C ILE A 199 -7.55 1.54 -12.50
N VAL A 200 -7.56 2.77 -11.99
CA VAL A 200 -6.47 3.30 -11.16
C VAL A 200 -7.04 3.56 -9.77
N TYR A 201 -6.46 2.88 -8.78
CA TYR A 201 -6.72 3.13 -7.37
C TYR A 201 -5.52 3.83 -6.75
N LEU A 202 -5.81 4.88 -6.00
CA LEU A 202 -4.86 5.64 -5.21
C LEU A 202 -5.53 6.07 -3.91
N THR A 203 -4.82 5.97 -2.80
CA THR A 203 -5.17 6.80 -1.63
C THR A 203 -4.79 8.25 -1.91
N ALA A 204 -5.40 9.18 -1.18
CA ALA A 204 -5.00 10.58 -1.20
C ALA A 204 -3.50 10.76 -0.90
N GLU A 205 -2.92 9.93 -0.03
CA GLU A 205 -1.49 9.98 0.31
C GLU A 205 -0.59 9.50 -0.81
N GLU A 206 -0.96 8.40 -1.48
CA GLU A 206 -0.23 7.92 -2.66
C GLU A 206 -0.26 8.96 -3.78
N PHE A 207 -1.41 9.61 -4.00
CA PHE A 207 -1.53 10.70 -4.96
C PHE A 207 -0.63 11.88 -4.58
N MET A 208 -0.63 12.28 -3.30
CA MET A 208 0.22 13.35 -2.78
C MET A 208 1.69 13.05 -2.96
N SER A 209 2.15 11.85 -2.58
CA SER A 209 3.55 11.44 -2.73
C SER A 209 3.94 11.49 -4.20
N ALA A 210 3.18 10.83 -5.08
CA ALA A 210 3.47 10.80 -6.51
C ALA A 210 3.51 12.21 -7.14
N TYR A 211 2.64 13.12 -6.70
CA TYR A 211 2.66 14.51 -7.14
C TYR A 211 3.91 15.25 -6.64
N LEU A 212 4.23 15.13 -5.35
CA LEU A 212 5.40 15.79 -4.76
C LEU A 212 6.71 15.29 -5.37
N ASP A 213 6.81 13.99 -5.62
CA ASP A 213 7.98 13.39 -6.26
C ASP A 213 8.14 13.89 -7.70
N GLY A 214 7.04 13.97 -8.45
CA GLY A 214 7.06 14.56 -9.79
C GLY A 214 7.41 16.05 -9.81
N VAL A 215 6.95 16.82 -8.81
CA VAL A 215 7.34 18.23 -8.67
C VAL A 215 8.84 18.36 -8.35
N LYS A 216 9.37 17.54 -7.44
CA LYS A 216 10.81 17.52 -7.12
C LYS A 216 11.66 17.15 -8.34
N ALA A 217 11.23 16.15 -9.10
CA ALA A 217 11.88 15.73 -10.34
C ALA A 217 11.66 16.71 -11.50
N ARG A 218 10.80 17.73 -11.33
CA ARG A 218 10.29 18.61 -12.40
C ARG A 218 9.65 17.84 -13.55
N ASP A 219 9.17 16.63 -13.28
CA ASP A 219 8.49 15.77 -14.24
C ASP A 219 7.27 15.11 -13.59
N THR A 220 6.08 15.57 -13.97
CA THR A 220 4.80 14.99 -13.53
C THR A 220 4.21 14.07 -14.59
N SER A 221 4.96 13.74 -15.65
CA SER A 221 4.46 13.04 -16.82
C SER A 221 3.99 11.63 -16.49
N ASP A 222 4.65 10.93 -15.58
CA ASP A 222 4.31 9.53 -15.27
C ASP A 222 3.04 9.40 -14.47
N LEU A 223 2.82 10.29 -13.48
CA LEU A 223 1.53 10.40 -12.78
C LEU A 223 0.41 10.68 -13.79
N LYS A 224 0.63 11.65 -14.69
CA LYS A 224 -0.37 12.02 -15.71
C LYS A 224 -0.62 10.90 -16.72
N LYS A 225 0.41 10.18 -17.18
CA LYS A 225 0.24 9.02 -18.08
C LYS A 225 -0.59 7.92 -17.40
N ARG A 226 -0.26 7.62 -16.14
CA ARG A 226 -0.98 6.62 -15.33
C ARG A 226 -2.46 7.00 -15.18
N LEU A 227 -2.76 8.27 -14.91
CA LEU A 227 -4.13 8.74 -14.70
C LEU A 227 -4.92 8.90 -16.00
N ARG A 228 -4.32 9.41 -17.08
CA ARG A 228 -5.00 9.51 -18.40
C ARG A 228 -5.40 8.16 -18.99
N ALA A 229 -4.65 7.12 -18.65
CA ALA A 229 -4.96 5.76 -19.04
C ALA A 229 -6.20 5.18 -18.34
N ALA A 230 -6.70 5.83 -17.28
CA ALA A 230 -7.78 5.33 -16.45
C ALA A 230 -9.16 5.57 -17.07
N SER A 231 -9.92 4.49 -17.24
CA SER A 231 -11.37 4.55 -17.50
C SER A 231 -12.18 4.63 -16.21
N ILE A 232 -11.58 4.24 -15.09
CA ILE A 232 -12.11 4.41 -13.74
C ILE A 232 -10.98 4.92 -12.83
N LEU A 233 -11.16 6.07 -12.21
CA LEU A 233 -10.26 6.62 -11.19
C LEU A 233 -10.91 6.49 -9.82
N LEU A 234 -10.22 5.84 -8.90
CA LEU A 234 -10.63 5.62 -7.52
C LEU A 234 -9.69 6.39 -6.60
N ILE A 235 -10.22 7.33 -5.81
CA ILE A 235 -9.46 8.08 -4.81
C ILE A 235 -10.03 7.80 -3.42
N ASP A 236 -9.22 7.19 -2.56
CA ASP A 236 -9.56 6.93 -1.16
C ASP A 236 -9.08 8.04 -0.23
N ASP A 237 -9.71 8.19 0.94
CA ASP A 237 -9.34 9.20 1.96
C ASP A 237 -9.23 10.65 1.43
N LEU A 238 -10.19 11.10 0.62
CA LEU A 238 -10.17 12.41 -0.04
C LEU A 238 -9.91 13.58 0.93
N HIS A 239 -10.40 13.47 2.17
CA HIS A 239 -10.24 14.49 3.21
C HIS A 239 -8.77 14.86 3.48
N ARG A 240 -7.81 13.96 3.22
CA ARG A 240 -6.36 14.22 3.42
C ARG A 240 -5.77 15.25 2.44
N ILE A 241 -6.49 15.59 1.37
CA ILE A 241 -6.09 16.61 0.38
C ILE A 241 -6.57 18.01 0.77
N ALA A 242 -7.56 18.12 1.66
CA ALA A 242 -8.08 19.41 2.11
C ALA A 242 -6.96 20.28 2.71
N GLY A 243 -6.94 21.58 2.39
CA GLY A 243 -5.90 22.51 2.83
C GLY A 243 -4.56 22.41 2.08
N LYS A 244 -4.44 21.55 1.06
CA LYS A 244 -3.23 21.42 0.22
C LYS A 244 -3.48 21.93 -1.20
N PRO A 245 -3.39 23.25 -1.45
CA PRO A 245 -3.90 23.88 -2.68
C PRO A 245 -3.22 23.36 -3.96
N GLY A 246 -1.92 23.05 -3.93
CA GLY A 246 -1.20 22.49 -5.08
C GLY A 246 -1.69 21.09 -5.46
N THR A 247 -1.77 20.20 -4.48
CA THR A 247 -2.30 18.84 -4.66
C THR A 247 -3.78 18.86 -5.05
N GLU A 248 -4.59 19.72 -4.42
CA GLU A 248 -6.01 19.85 -4.75
C GLU A 248 -6.21 20.29 -6.20
N ALA A 249 -5.45 21.29 -6.64
CA ALA A 249 -5.52 21.79 -8.01
C ALA A 249 -5.15 20.69 -9.02
N GLU A 250 -4.08 19.94 -8.76
CA GLU A 250 -3.67 18.84 -9.62
C GLU A 250 -4.71 17.71 -9.63
N LEU A 251 -5.25 17.31 -8.47
CA LEU A 251 -6.31 16.29 -8.42
C LEU A 251 -7.53 16.75 -9.20
N TYR A 252 -7.94 18.01 -9.05
CA TYR A 252 -9.06 18.57 -9.80
C TYR A 252 -8.84 18.45 -11.31
N GLN A 253 -7.66 18.78 -11.82
CA GLN A 253 -7.35 18.61 -13.24
C GLN A 253 -7.45 17.15 -13.67
N ASN A 254 -6.90 16.22 -12.89
CA ASN A 254 -6.98 14.78 -13.20
C ASN A 254 -8.43 14.26 -13.23
N ILE A 255 -9.29 14.72 -12.31
CA ILE A 255 -10.73 14.40 -12.32
C ILE A 255 -11.37 14.89 -13.62
N ARG A 256 -11.09 16.15 -14.01
CA ARG A 256 -11.63 16.73 -15.24
C ARG A 256 -11.14 16.01 -16.48
N GLU A 257 -9.86 15.62 -16.54
CA GLU A 257 -9.31 14.85 -17.65
C GLU A 257 -10.02 13.49 -17.81
N VAL A 258 -10.10 12.71 -16.72
CA VAL A 258 -10.77 11.39 -16.74
C VAL A 258 -12.23 11.51 -17.15
N THR A 259 -12.98 12.44 -16.54
CA THR A 259 -14.42 12.62 -16.85
C THR A 259 -14.65 13.16 -18.26
N SER A 260 -13.79 14.04 -18.77
CA SER A 260 -13.89 14.56 -20.14
C SER A 260 -13.65 13.47 -21.21
N ASN A 261 -12.87 12.44 -20.87
CA ASN A 261 -12.64 11.26 -21.72
C ASN A 261 -13.75 10.21 -21.58
N GLY A 262 -14.84 10.50 -20.88
CA GLY A 262 -15.93 9.54 -20.63
C GLY A 262 -15.63 8.51 -19.54
N GLY A 263 -14.55 8.67 -18.78
CA GLY A 263 -14.22 7.83 -17.63
C GLY A 263 -15.06 8.16 -16.39
N GLN A 264 -15.11 7.22 -15.45
CA GLN A 264 -15.78 7.40 -14.16
C GLN A 264 -14.76 7.76 -13.08
N VAL A 265 -15.09 8.68 -12.20
CA VAL A 265 -14.33 9.01 -11.00
C VAL A 265 -15.15 8.61 -9.78
N VAL A 266 -14.53 7.91 -8.83
CA VAL A 266 -15.12 7.60 -7.52
C VAL A 266 -14.21 8.14 -6.44
N LEU A 267 -14.75 9.05 -5.65
CA LEU A 267 -14.09 9.67 -4.52
C LEU A 267 -14.67 9.09 -3.24
N VAL A 268 -13.81 8.81 -2.26
CA VAL A 268 -14.22 8.35 -0.93
C VAL A 268 -13.78 9.36 0.12
N GLY A 269 -14.68 9.68 1.05
CA GLY A 269 -14.37 10.58 2.15
C GLY A 269 -15.21 10.30 3.40
N ASP A 270 -15.02 11.12 4.42
CA ASP A 270 -15.74 10.97 5.68
C ASP A 270 -16.91 11.95 5.85
N SER A 271 -17.03 12.92 4.92
CA SER A 271 -17.97 14.04 5.05
C SER A 271 -18.88 14.15 3.83
N ALA A 272 -20.10 14.61 4.07
CA ALA A 272 -21.08 14.87 3.02
C ALA A 272 -20.61 15.99 2.08
N PRO A 273 -21.14 16.08 0.84
CA PRO A 273 -20.76 17.13 -0.11
C PRO A 273 -20.93 18.57 0.42
N GLY A 274 -21.93 18.78 1.28
CA GLY A 274 -22.18 20.08 1.93
C GLY A 274 -21.12 20.47 2.96
N GLU A 275 -20.38 19.49 3.49
CA GLU A 275 -19.41 19.61 4.58
C GLU A 275 -17.96 19.49 4.10
N ALA A 276 -17.72 19.66 2.79
CA ALA A 276 -16.39 19.65 2.16
C ALA A 276 -15.54 20.88 2.55
N ASN A 277 -15.39 21.11 3.85
CA ASN A 277 -14.58 22.14 4.47
C ASN A 277 -13.10 21.93 4.10
N GLY A 278 -12.32 23.01 4.03
CA GLY A 278 -10.90 22.94 3.68
C GLY A 278 -10.56 22.76 2.19
N PHE A 279 -11.52 22.37 1.33
CA PHE A 279 -11.33 22.41 -0.13
C PHE A 279 -11.55 23.81 -0.71
N GLY A 280 -10.85 24.13 -1.79
CA GLY A 280 -11.08 25.31 -2.61
C GLY A 280 -12.41 25.26 -3.37
N GLN A 281 -12.82 26.43 -3.89
CA GLN A 281 -14.14 26.59 -4.52
C GLN A 281 -14.40 25.62 -5.67
N ARG A 282 -13.37 25.35 -6.51
CA ARG A 282 -13.49 24.47 -7.67
C ARG A 282 -13.74 23.01 -7.27
N MET A 283 -12.93 22.49 -6.34
CA MET A 283 -13.10 21.13 -5.83
C MET A 283 -14.44 20.99 -5.08
N ARG A 284 -14.83 21.98 -4.28
CA ARG A 284 -16.15 22.00 -3.63
C ARG A 284 -17.30 21.93 -4.64
N SER A 285 -17.23 22.69 -5.73
CA SER A 285 -18.24 22.64 -6.78
C SER A 285 -18.31 21.28 -7.46
N GLU A 286 -17.17 20.64 -7.71
CA GLU A 286 -17.12 19.28 -8.27
C GLU A 286 -17.73 18.25 -7.30
N ILE A 287 -17.35 18.30 -6.03
CA ILE A 287 -17.89 17.41 -4.98
C ILE A 287 -19.41 17.60 -4.82
N LYS A 288 -19.91 18.84 -4.86
CA LYS A 288 -21.36 19.14 -4.78
C LYS A 288 -22.14 18.67 -6.01
N GLY A 289 -21.49 18.63 -7.18
CA GLY A 289 -22.08 18.11 -8.42
C GLY A 289 -21.97 16.59 -8.57
N ALA A 290 -21.22 15.92 -7.68
CA ALA A 290 -21.03 14.49 -7.72
C ALA A 290 -22.31 13.74 -7.30
N THR A 291 -22.50 12.54 -7.84
CA THR A 291 -23.50 11.61 -7.32
C THR A 291 -23.04 11.14 -5.95
N ALA A 292 -23.70 11.58 -4.87
CA ALA A 292 -23.29 11.32 -3.51
C ALA A 292 -24.12 10.20 -2.87
N VAL A 293 -23.45 9.26 -2.21
CA VAL A 293 -24.08 8.17 -1.47
C VAL A 293 -23.41 8.02 -0.10
N GLU A 294 -24.25 7.93 0.93
CA GLU A 294 -23.82 7.67 2.29
C GLU A 294 -23.67 6.17 2.56
N VAL A 295 -22.66 5.80 3.34
CA VAL A 295 -22.42 4.45 3.83
C VAL A 295 -22.39 4.49 5.36
N GLY A 296 -23.38 3.85 5.98
CA GLY A 296 -23.46 3.67 7.42
C GLY A 296 -22.87 2.33 7.89
N PRO A 297 -22.75 2.14 9.22
CA PRO A 297 -22.45 0.82 9.77
C PRO A 297 -23.52 -0.21 9.34
N PRO A 298 -23.13 -1.46 9.06
CA PRO A 298 -24.06 -2.54 8.70
C PRO A 298 -25.02 -2.90 9.84
#